data_AF-A0A855X594-F1
#
_entry.id   AF-A0A855X594-F1
#
_cell.length_a   1.000
_cell.length_b   1.000
_cell.length_c   1.000
_cell.angle_alpha   90.00
_cell.angle_beta   90.00
_cell.angle_gamma   90.00
#
_symmetry.space_group_name_H-M   'P 1'
#
loop_
_entity.id
_entity.type
_entity.pdbx_description
1 polymer ?
#
loop_
_entity_poly.entity_id
_entity_poly.type
_entity_poly.pdbx_seq_one_letter_code
_entity_poly.pdbx_strand_id
1 'polypeptide(L)'
;MTSSAAALLTAVVLTLLGAVGIFIGVLWRRWGYTFAPLFRVVGVVLAALGVWLVLDQANELTTWGAITRWPSVDGVILTSRVAGDRAIHPEIVYQYTVADTTYRDSTGFDTPSFGGKSVKEDESEAIVAMFPSGAKVRVHYDPQAPARSRLRVSPDWSIYGKIGLGGVLLGLGFFLIVAARSKAR
;
A
#
# COMPACT_ATOMS: atom_id res chain seq x y z
N MET A 1 39.33 39.81 -26.47
CA MET A 1 38.11 40.02 -27.29
C MET A 1 37.06 38.93 -27.02
N THR A 2 36.71 38.63 -25.76
CA THR A 2 35.83 37.47 -25.43
C THR A 2 34.71 37.78 -24.43
N SER A 3 34.73 38.93 -23.75
CA SER A 3 33.72 39.25 -22.71
C SER A 3 32.37 39.72 -23.26
N SER A 4 32.35 40.37 -24.43
CA SER A 4 31.13 40.94 -25.03
C SER A 4 30.27 39.91 -25.75
N ALA A 5 30.89 38.90 -26.39
CA ALA A 5 30.17 37.82 -27.06
C ALA A 5 29.46 36.88 -26.07
N ALA A 6 30.11 36.57 -24.93
CA ALA A 6 29.51 35.74 -23.88
C ALA A 6 28.30 36.43 -23.22
N ALA A 7 28.38 37.74 -22.97
CA ALA A 7 27.28 38.52 -22.40
C ALA A 7 26.05 38.56 -23.33
N LEU A 8 26.27 38.68 -24.64
CA LEU A 8 25.19 38.65 -25.63
C LEU A 8 24.51 37.27 -25.71
N LEU A 9 25.30 36.18 -25.65
CA LEU A 9 24.75 34.82 -25.65
C LEU A 9 23.91 34.53 -24.40
N THR A 10 24.35 34.95 -23.21
CA THR A 10 23.57 34.78 -21.98
C THR A 10 22.26 35.57 -22.01
N ALA A 11 22.28 36.79 -22.56
CA ALA A 11 21.08 37.61 -22.69
C ALA A 11 20.06 37.00 -23.66
N VAL A 12 20.53 36.40 -24.76
CA VAL A 12 19.67 35.70 -25.73
C VAL A 12 19.07 34.42 -25.13
N VAL A 13 19.84 33.65 -24.36
CA VAL A 13 19.32 32.43 -23.70
C VAL A 13 18.26 32.78 -22.65
N LEU A 14 18.48 33.80 -21.82
CA LEU A 14 17.51 34.22 -20.81
C LEU A 14 16.22 34.75 -21.42
N THR A 15 16.31 35.50 -22.53
CA THR A 15 15.13 36.00 -23.24
C THR A 15 14.36 34.89 -23.95
N LEU A 16 15.04 33.90 -24.54
CA LEU A 16 14.41 32.72 -25.13
C LEU A 16 13.71 31.86 -24.06
N LEU A 17 14.33 31.64 -22.90
CA LEU A 17 13.71 30.92 -21.78
C LEU A 17 12.46 31.65 -21.26
N GLY A 18 12.53 32.98 -21.13
CA GLY A 18 11.37 33.80 -20.77
C GLY A 18 10.25 33.71 -21.80
N ALA A 19 10.58 33.79 -23.09
CA ALA A 19 9.62 33.69 -24.18
C ALA A 19 8.95 32.31 -24.26
N VAL A 20 9.72 31.23 -24.05
CA VAL A 20 9.19 29.85 -23.97
C VAL A 20 8.26 29.69 -22.77
N GLY A 21 8.62 30.22 -21.60
CA GLY A 21 7.74 30.19 -20.42
C GLY A 21 6.42 30.93 -20.63
N ILE A 22 6.47 32.11 -21.26
CA ILE A 22 5.27 32.89 -21.63
C ILE A 22 4.45 32.14 -22.69
N PHE A 23 5.10 31.56 -23.70
CA PHE A 23 4.43 30.80 -24.75
C PHE A 23 3.73 29.55 -24.19
N ILE A 24 4.41 28.78 -23.34
CA ILE A 24 3.82 27.64 -22.61
C ILE A 24 2.67 28.13 -21.74
N GLY A 25 2.82 29.22 -20.98
CA GLY A 25 1.76 29.77 -20.15
C GLY A 25 0.53 30.23 -20.94
N VAL A 26 0.73 30.82 -22.13
CA VAL A 26 -0.35 31.25 -23.04
C VAL A 26 -1.01 30.05 -23.72
N LEU A 27 -0.24 29.04 -24.14
CA LEU A 27 -0.75 27.80 -24.71
C LEU A 27 -1.58 27.03 -23.67
N TRP A 28 -1.09 26.96 -22.43
CA TRP A 28 -1.76 26.35 -21.28
C TRP A 28 -3.03 27.12 -20.89
N ARG A 29 -3.02 28.46 -20.98
CA ARG A 29 -4.21 29.31 -20.77
C ARG A 29 -5.25 29.12 -21.87
N ARG A 30 -4.85 28.87 -23.12
CA ARG A 30 -5.76 28.67 -24.25
C ARG A 30 -6.36 27.26 -24.29
N TRP A 31 -5.60 26.24 -23.88
CA TRP A 31 -6.04 24.84 -23.88
C TRP A 31 -6.71 24.43 -22.56
N GLY A 32 -6.40 25.10 -21.44
CA GLY A 32 -6.97 24.78 -20.13
C GLY A 32 -8.49 24.89 -20.04
N TYR A 33 -9.14 25.71 -20.88
CA TYR A 33 -10.60 25.85 -20.91
C TYR A 33 -11.30 24.71 -21.66
N THR A 34 -10.73 24.24 -22.76
CA THR A 34 -11.30 23.15 -23.56
C THR A 34 -11.24 21.81 -22.80
N PHE A 35 -10.20 21.62 -21.98
CA PHE A 35 -10.01 20.41 -21.17
C PHE A 35 -10.55 20.53 -19.73
N ALA A 36 -11.08 21.69 -19.31
CA ALA A 36 -11.65 21.89 -17.98
C ALA A 36 -12.72 20.85 -17.57
N PRO A 37 -13.70 20.47 -18.40
CA PRO A 37 -14.65 19.41 -18.04
C PRO A 37 -13.97 18.04 -17.93
N LEU A 38 -12.97 17.74 -18.76
CA LEU A 38 -12.20 16.50 -18.69
C LEU A 38 -11.44 16.39 -17.36
N PHE A 39 -10.76 17.46 -16.92
CA PHE A 39 -10.07 17.48 -15.64
C PHE A 39 -11.02 17.31 -14.44
N ARG A 40 -12.26 17.80 -14.53
CA ARG A 40 -13.28 17.57 -13.49
C ARG A 40 -13.74 16.12 -13.46
N VAL A 41 -13.99 15.50 -14.62
CA VAL A 41 -14.37 14.08 -14.68
C VAL A 41 -13.25 13.21 -14.14
N VAL A 42 -12.01 13.45 -14.57
CA VAL A 42 -10.82 12.74 -14.05
C VAL A 42 -10.69 12.97 -12.53
N GLY A 43 -10.86 14.20 -12.06
CA GLY A 43 -10.83 14.52 -10.63
C GLY A 43 -11.90 13.79 -9.81
N VAL A 44 -13.13 13.71 -10.31
CA VAL A 44 -14.23 12.96 -9.66
C VAL A 44 -13.94 11.47 -9.64
N VAL A 45 -13.44 10.89 -10.73
CA VAL A 45 -13.08 9.47 -10.80
C VAL A 45 -11.97 9.15 -9.79
N LEU A 46 -10.91 9.97 -9.75
CA LEU A 46 -9.80 9.80 -8.80
C LEU A 46 -10.27 9.94 -7.35
N ALA A 47 -11.14 10.92 -7.07
CA ALA A 47 -11.70 11.10 -5.74
C ALA A 47 -12.59 9.92 -5.35
N ALA A 48 -13.47 9.43 -6.24
CA ALA A 48 -14.32 8.27 -5.97
C ALA A 48 -13.50 7.00 -5.72
N LEU A 49 -12.46 6.75 -6.53
CA LEU A 49 -11.53 5.64 -6.34
C LEU A 49 -10.78 5.76 -5.01
N GLY A 50 -10.33 6.96 -4.65
CA GLY A 50 -9.66 7.22 -3.38
C GLY A 50 -10.59 6.99 -2.18
N VAL A 51 -11.85 7.45 -2.23
CA VAL A 51 -12.84 7.22 -1.15
C VAL A 51 -13.05 5.72 -1.00
N TRP A 52 -13.32 5.03 -2.11
CA TRP A 52 -13.58 3.60 -2.12
C TRP A 52 -12.41 2.81 -1.51
N LEU A 53 -11.17 3.13 -1.90
CA LEU A 53 -9.98 2.46 -1.36
C LEU A 53 -9.80 2.69 0.15
N VAL A 54 -10.08 3.90 0.65
CA VAL A 54 -10.00 4.20 2.08
C VAL A 54 -11.07 3.45 2.87
N LEU A 55 -12.31 3.41 2.37
CA LEU A 55 -13.41 2.72 3.05
C LEU A 55 -13.23 1.21 3.09
N ASP A 56 -12.75 0.61 2.01
CA ASP A 56 -12.41 -0.81 1.94
C ASP A 56 -11.40 -1.21 3.02
N GLN A 57 -10.32 -0.44 3.13
CA GLN A 57 -9.26 -0.70 4.12
C GLN A 57 -9.69 -0.35 5.55
N ALA A 58 -10.60 0.62 5.74
CA ALA A 58 -11.18 0.91 7.05
C ALA A 58 -12.02 -0.26 7.57
N ASN A 59 -12.79 -0.92 6.70
CA ASN A 59 -13.53 -2.13 7.07
C ASN A 59 -12.59 -3.26 7.48
N GLU A 60 -11.48 -3.43 6.76
CA GLU A 60 -10.44 -4.41 7.10
C GLU A 60 -9.86 -4.14 8.50
N LEU A 61 -9.54 -2.88 8.83
CA LEU A 61 -9.05 -2.48 10.16
C LEU A 61 -10.04 -2.79 11.30
N THR A 62 -11.35 -2.66 11.07
CA THR A 62 -12.33 -3.04 12.11
C THR A 62 -12.30 -4.54 12.41
N THR A 63 -12.05 -5.36 11.39
CA THR A 63 -11.88 -6.82 11.54
C THR A 63 -10.61 -7.13 12.34
N TRP A 64 -9.50 -6.44 12.08
CA TRP A 64 -8.27 -6.56 12.87
C TRP A 64 -8.44 -6.12 14.33
N GLY A 65 -9.29 -5.11 14.59
CA GLY A 65 -9.63 -4.69 15.93
C GLY A 65 -10.31 -5.81 16.76
N ALA A 66 -11.10 -6.67 16.12
CA ALA A 66 -11.68 -7.85 16.77
C ALA A 66 -10.62 -8.92 17.05
N ILE A 67 -9.71 -9.18 16.10
CA ILE A 67 -8.60 -10.14 16.24
C ILE A 67 -7.67 -9.75 17.39
N THR A 68 -7.47 -8.45 17.62
CA THR A 68 -6.64 -7.94 18.73
C THR A 68 -7.16 -8.33 20.11
N ARG A 69 -8.44 -8.66 20.23
CA ARG A 69 -9.08 -9.07 21.48
C ARG A 69 -9.18 -10.58 21.63
N TRP A 70 -8.67 -11.35 20.67
CA TRP A 70 -8.73 -12.80 20.74
C TRP A 70 -7.89 -13.33 21.91
N PRO A 71 -8.44 -14.28 22.69
CA PRO A 71 -7.70 -14.97 23.74
C PRO A 71 -6.50 -15.71 23.13
N SER A 72 -5.45 -15.83 23.93
CA SER A 72 -4.19 -16.45 23.53
C SER A 72 -3.91 -17.71 24.35
N VAL A 73 -3.40 -18.75 23.70
CA VAL A 73 -2.95 -19.99 24.32
C VAL A 73 -1.55 -20.34 23.82
N ASP A 74 -0.81 -21.12 24.61
CA ASP A 74 0.47 -21.64 24.18
C ASP A 74 0.26 -22.82 23.22
N GLY A 75 0.97 -22.79 22.10
CA GLY A 75 0.99 -23.85 21.08
C GLY A 75 2.41 -24.23 20.70
N VAL A 76 2.53 -25.23 19.83
CA VAL A 76 3.82 -25.75 19.35
C VAL A 76 3.79 -25.83 17.83
N ILE A 77 4.89 -25.42 17.20
CA ILE A 77 5.07 -25.55 15.76
C ILE A 77 5.40 -27.01 15.44
N LEU A 78 4.62 -27.62 14.56
CA LEU A 78 4.83 -28.98 14.07
C LEU A 78 5.77 -29.02 12.88
N THR A 79 5.55 -28.11 11.93
CA THR A 79 6.33 -28.03 10.68
C THR A 79 6.46 -26.60 10.25
N SER A 80 7.65 -26.21 9.80
CA SER A 80 7.93 -24.91 9.23
C SER A 80 8.77 -25.12 7.98
N ARG A 81 8.28 -24.69 6.81
CA ARG A 81 8.98 -24.82 5.53
C ARG A 81 8.57 -23.73 4.56
N VAL A 82 9.38 -23.49 3.54
CA VAL A 82 9.00 -22.64 2.41
C VAL A 82 8.29 -23.50 1.36
N ALA A 83 7.13 -23.06 0.87
CA ALA A 83 6.31 -23.78 -0.09
C ALA A 83 6.00 -22.93 -1.34
N GLY A 84 5.84 -23.60 -2.48
CA GLY A 84 5.38 -23.02 -3.74
C GLY A 84 6.48 -22.63 -4.74
N ASP A 85 6.36 -23.09 -5.99
CA ASP A 85 7.36 -22.81 -7.05
C ASP A 85 7.19 -21.45 -7.74
N ARG A 86 5.92 -21.06 -7.96
CA ARG A 86 5.52 -19.80 -8.62
C ARG A 86 5.08 -18.72 -7.64
N ALA A 87 4.49 -19.14 -6.52
CA ALA A 87 4.07 -18.28 -5.43
C ALA A 87 4.73 -18.79 -4.15
N ILE A 88 5.99 -18.40 -3.94
CA ILE A 88 6.74 -18.76 -2.75
C ILE A 88 6.07 -18.12 -1.53
N HIS A 89 5.77 -18.93 -0.52
CA HIS A 89 5.24 -18.49 0.77
C HIS A 89 5.74 -19.43 1.89
N PRO A 90 5.91 -18.92 3.12
CA PRO A 90 6.22 -19.78 4.25
C PRO A 90 4.97 -20.57 4.66
N GLU A 91 5.12 -21.84 4.96
CA GLU A 91 4.07 -22.72 5.46
C GLU A 91 4.44 -23.15 6.88
N ILE A 92 3.73 -22.59 7.87
CA ILE A 92 3.95 -22.88 9.28
C ILE A 92 2.71 -23.57 9.84
N VAL A 93 2.87 -24.83 10.19
CA VAL A 93 1.84 -25.68 10.78
C VAL A 93 2.06 -25.74 12.28
N TYR A 94 1.03 -25.45 13.05
CA TYR A 94 1.09 -25.42 14.51
C TYR A 94 -0.12 -26.12 15.13
N GLN A 95 0.07 -26.52 16.38
CA GLN A 95 -0.92 -27.20 17.19
C GLN A 95 -1.11 -26.43 18.51
N TYR A 96 -2.34 -26.40 18.98
CA TYR A 96 -2.71 -25.77 20.25
C TYR A 96 -3.89 -26.53 20.88
N THR A 97 -4.06 -26.38 22.19
CA THR A 97 -5.11 -27.08 22.94
C THR A 97 -6.01 -26.07 23.64
N VAL A 98 -7.31 -26.17 23.41
CA VAL A 98 -8.34 -25.32 24.04
C VAL A 98 -9.38 -26.23 24.67
N ALA A 99 -9.60 -26.09 25.98
CA ALA A 99 -10.57 -26.90 26.74
C ALA A 99 -10.43 -28.41 26.46
N ASP A 100 -9.21 -28.95 26.61
CA ASP A 100 -8.84 -30.35 26.35
C ASP A 100 -9.01 -30.85 24.91
N THR A 101 -9.39 -29.96 23.98
CA THR A 101 -9.48 -30.27 22.55
C THR A 101 -8.26 -29.73 21.83
N THR A 102 -7.57 -30.61 21.10
CA THR A 102 -6.39 -30.23 20.31
C THR A 102 -6.80 -29.82 18.91
N TYR A 103 -6.42 -28.61 18.53
CA TYR A 103 -6.63 -28.03 17.20
C TYR A 103 -5.29 -27.90 16.46
N ARG A 104 -5.38 -27.98 15.14
CA ARG A 104 -4.24 -27.81 14.23
C ARG A 104 -4.65 -26.82 13.15
N ASP A 105 -3.76 -25.88 12.88
CA ASP A 105 -3.94 -24.87 11.86
C ASP A 105 -2.61 -24.57 11.17
N SER A 106 -2.68 -23.92 10.02
CA SER A 106 -1.52 -23.52 9.22
C SER A 106 -1.59 -22.05 8.91
N THR A 107 -0.47 -21.35 9.01
CA THR A 107 -0.37 -19.95 8.60
C THR A 107 0.67 -19.77 7.52
N GLY A 108 0.28 -18.99 6.50
CA GLY A 108 1.13 -18.62 5.39
C GLY A 108 2.03 -17.41 5.67
N PHE A 109 1.72 -16.63 6.71
CA PHE A 109 2.11 -15.21 6.86
C PHE A 109 1.91 -14.37 5.58
N ASP A 110 1.53 -13.11 5.71
CA ASP A 110 1.41 -12.25 4.54
C ASP A 110 2.82 -11.87 4.06
N THR A 111 3.27 -12.54 3.00
CA THR A 111 4.50 -12.16 2.30
C THR A 111 4.22 -10.96 1.40
N PRO A 112 5.17 -10.01 1.25
CA PRO A 112 4.96 -8.84 0.41
C PRO A 112 4.56 -9.25 -1.01
N SER A 113 3.43 -8.73 -1.50
CA SER A 113 3.01 -8.95 -2.90
C SER A 113 3.96 -8.33 -3.91
N PHE A 114 4.71 -7.30 -3.50
CA PHE A 114 5.72 -6.61 -4.29
C PHE A 114 7.11 -7.17 -4.04
N GLY A 115 7.91 -7.28 -5.12
CA GLY A 115 9.25 -7.87 -5.08
C GLY A 115 9.39 -9.01 -6.08
N GLY A 116 10.61 -9.19 -6.59
CA GLY A 116 10.95 -10.34 -7.45
C GLY A 116 10.91 -11.67 -6.68
N LYS A 117 11.02 -12.79 -7.41
CA LYS A 117 10.99 -14.13 -6.82
C LYS A 117 11.99 -14.30 -5.66
N SER A 118 13.21 -13.80 -5.84
CA SER A 118 14.28 -13.89 -4.83
C SER A 118 13.90 -13.21 -3.51
N VAL A 119 13.33 -12.01 -3.56
CA VAL A 119 12.92 -11.27 -2.36
C VAL A 119 11.85 -12.04 -1.57
N LYS A 120 10.92 -12.70 -2.28
CA LYS A 120 9.89 -13.51 -1.62
C LYS A 120 10.45 -14.78 -0.99
N GLU A 121 11.48 -15.35 -1.61
CA GLU A 121 12.20 -16.52 -1.09
C GLU A 121 12.95 -16.15 0.19
N ASP A 122 13.77 -15.09 0.15
CA ASP A 122 14.54 -14.60 1.30
C ASP A 122 13.63 -14.28 2.50
N GLU A 123 12.51 -13.58 2.26
CA GLU A 123 11.53 -13.25 3.31
C GLU A 123 10.83 -14.50 3.86
N SER A 124 10.48 -15.46 3.00
CA SER A 124 9.85 -16.72 3.44
C SER A 124 10.81 -17.55 4.28
N GLU A 125 12.08 -17.63 3.88
CA GLU A 125 13.14 -18.30 4.63
C GLU A 125 13.37 -17.63 5.98
N ALA A 126 13.41 -16.29 6.02
CA ALA A 126 13.53 -15.53 7.27
C ALA A 126 12.37 -15.84 8.23
N ILE A 127 11.13 -15.87 7.74
CA ILE A 127 9.94 -16.20 8.54
C ILE A 127 10.03 -17.64 9.08
N VAL A 128 10.38 -18.61 8.23
CA VAL A 128 10.54 -20.02 8.64
C VAL A 128 11.64 -20.17 9.69
N ALA A 129 12.75 -19.44 9.56
CA ALA A 129 13.84 -19.43 10.53
C ALA A 129 13.44 -18.84 11.89
N MET A 130 12.53 -17.86 11.93
CA MET A 130 11.98 -17.32 13.18
C MET A 130 11.06 -18.31 13.91
N PHE A 131 10.50 -19.27 13.18
CA PHE A 131 9.50 -20.23 13.66
C PHE A 131 9.96 -21.67 13.41
N PRO A 132 11.03 -22.15 14.07
CA PRO A 132 11.52 -23.51 13.86
C PRO A 132 10.54 -24.55 14.42
N SER A 133 10.52 -25.73 13.81
CA SER A 133 9.73 -26.87 14.31
C SER A 133 10.08 -27.18 15.77
N GLY A 134 9.06 -27.40 16.60
CA GLY A 134 9.19 -27.62 18.04
C GLY A 134 9.23 -26.35 18.89
N ALA A 135 9.29 -25.15 18.28
CA ALA A 135 9.23 -23.90 19.04
C ALA A 135 7.84 -23.71 19.68
N LYS A 136 7.85 -23.16 20.89
CA LYS A 136 6.64 -22.72 21.58
C LYS A 136 6.23 -21.36 21.05
N VAL A 137 4.97 -21.22 20.66
CA VAL A 137 4.42 -19.99 20.10
C VAL A 137 3.12 -19.63 20.80
N ARG A 138 2.79 -18.33 20.78
CA ARG A 138 1.50 -17.86 21.26
C ARG A 138 0.50 -17.86 20.11
N VAL A 139 -0.56 -18.64 20.27
CA VAL A 139 -1.64 -18.78 19.28
C VAL A 139 -2.84 -17.99 19.78
N HIS A 140 -3.36 -17.10 18.95
CA HIS A 140 -4.60 -16.39 19.22
C HIS A 140 -5.73 -17.10 18.47
N TYR A 141 -6.81 -17.46 19.18
CA TYR A 141 -7.93 -18.21 18.61
C TYR A 141 -9.24 -17.43 18.73
N ASP A 142 -10.17 -17.68 17.80
CA ASP A 142 -11.50 -17.09 17.86
C ASP A 142 -12.34 -17.80 18.95
N PRO A 143 -12.82 -17.09 20.01
CA PRO A 143 -13.58 -17.71 21.08
C PRO A 143 -14.96 -18.22 20.62
N GLN A 144 -15.50 -17.69 19.50
CA GLN A 144 -16.74 -18.19 18.90
C GLN A 144 -16.51 -19.39 17.97
N ALA A 145 -15.28 -19.54 17.47
CA ALA A 145 -14.89 -20.61 16.55
C ALA A 145 -13.44 -21.06 16.80
N PRO A 146 -13.16 -21.90 17.83
CA PRO A 146 -11.80 -22.22 18.27
C PRO A 146 -10.90 -22.86 17.21
N ALA A 147 -11.46 -23.38 16.12
CA ALA A 147 -10.70 -23.91 14.98
C ALA A 147 -10.04 -22.81 14.12
N ARG A 148 -10.44 -21.54 14.26
CA ARG A 148 -9.81 -20.40 13.59
C ARG A 148 -8.74 -19.82 14.51
N SER A 149 -7.50 -19.81 14.02
CA SER A 149 -6.37 -19.27 14.78
C SER A 149 -5.41 -18.42 13.96
N ARG A 150 -4.65 -17.59 14.66
CA ARG A 150 -3.64 -16.67 14.12
C ARG A 150 -2.43 -16.65 15.05
N LEU A 151 -1.21 -16.70 14.47
CA LEU A 151 0.03 -16.47 15.22
C LEU A 151 0.34 -14.97 15.38
N ARG A 152 -0.08 -14.15 14.41
CA ARG A 152 0.13 -12.70 14.39
C ARG A 152 -1.20 -11.98 14.54
N VAL A 153 -1.20 -10.97 15.40
CA VAL A 153 -2.38 -10.16 15.74
C VAL A 153 -2.30 -8.75 15.13
N SER A 154 -1.16 -8.40 14.54
CA SER A 154 -0.93 -7.09 13.93
C SER A 154 -1.39 -7.06 12.47
N PRO A 155 -2.05 -5.97 12.04
CA PRO A 155 -2.37 -5.73 10.63
C PRO A 155 -1.09 -5.67 9.80
N ASP A 156 -1.19 -6.08 8.54
CA ASP A 156 -0.09 -5.95 7.59
C ASP A 156 0.23 -4.48 7.29
N TRP A 157 1.52 -4.16 7.10
CA TRP A 157 1.95 -2.79 6.80
C TRP A 157 1.35 -2.24 5.50
N SER A 158 1.01 -3.12 4.56
CA SER A 158 0.38 -2.78 3.28
C SER A 158 -0.99 -2.09 3.45
N ILE A 159 -1.71 -2.35 4.54
CA ILE A 159 -3.01 -1.69 4.83
C ILE A 159 -2.79 -0.18 4.98
N TYR A 160 -1.77 0.22 5.75
CA TYR A 160 -1.43 1.64 5.92
C TYR A 160 -0.96 2.28 4.60
N GLY A 161 -0.20 1.53 3.78
CA GLY A 161 0.23 1.98 2.45
C GLY A 161 -0.94 2.26 1.51
N LYS A 162 -1.93 1.36 1.46
CA LYS A 162 -3.14 1.52 0.64
C LYS A 162 -4.00 2.69 1.12
N ILE A 163 -4.16 2.88 2.43
CA ILE A 163 -4.85 4.05 3.00
C ILE A 163 -4.15 5.35 2.60
N GLY A 164 -2.82 5.39 2.69
CA GLY A 164 -2.02 6.53 2.25
C GLY A 164 -2.21 6.86 0.77
N LEU A 165 -2.15 5.84 -0.09
CA LEU A 165 -2.41 6.00 -1.53
C LEU A 165 -3.83 6.52 -1.80
N GLY A 166 -4.83 5.98 -1.11
CA GLY A 166 -6.22 6.44 -1.20
C GLY A 166 -6.36 7.92 -0.82
N GLY A 167 -5.70 8.35 0.26
CA GLY A 167 -5.63 9.75 0.68
C GLY A 167 -4.99 10.68 -0.37
N VAL A 168 -3.92 10.23 -1.03
CA VAL A 168 -3.27 10.98 -2.11
C VAL A 168 -4.20 11.13 -3.33
N LEU A 169 -4.87 10.03 -3.74
CA LEU A 169 -5.82 10.05 -4.85
C LEU A 169 -7.01 10.99 -4.56
N LEU A 170 -7.51 10.98 -3.32
CA LEU A 170 -8.53 11.90 -2.84
C LEU A 170 -8.09 13.35 -2.94
N GLY A 171 -6.92 13.67 -2.38
CA GLY A 171 -6.37 15.02 -2.39
C GLY A 171 -6.15 15.54 -3.80
N LEU A 172 -5.58 14.72 -4.69
CA LEU A 172 -5.35 15.06 -6.09
C LEU A 172 -6.67 15.23 -6.85
N GLY A 173 -7.63 14.34 -6.66
CA GLY A 173 -8.96 14.43 -7.27
C GLY A 173 -9.70 15.70 -6.87
N PHE A 174 -9.71 16.00 -5.57
CA PHE A 174 -10.28 17.23 -5.03
C PHE A 174 -9.57 18.48 -5.57
N PHE A 175 -8.25 18.48 -5.60
CA PHE A 175 -7.45 19.57 -6.16
C PHE A 175 -7.81 19.84 -7.63
N LEU A 176 -7.92 18.81 -8.47
CA LEU A 176 -8.29 18.94 -9.88
C LEU A 176 -9.70 19.54 -10.05
N ILE A 177 -10.66 19.14 -9.21
CA ILE A 177 -12.02 19.68 -9.21
C ILE A 177 -12.03 21.18 -8.85
N VAL A 178 -11.27 21.58 -7.83
CA VAL A 178 -11.20 22.96 -7.34
C VAL A 178 -10.38 23.86 -8.27
N ALA A 179 -9.24 23.38 -8.78
CA ALA A 179 -8.39 24.12 -9.71
C ALA A 179 -9.13 24.45 -11.01
N ALA A 180 -9.98 23.52 -11.49
CA ALA A 180 -10.85 23.72 -12.66
C ALA A 180 -11.98 24.75 -12.44
N ARG A 181 -12.17 25.28 -11.21
CA ARG A 181 -13.12 26.35 -10.90
C ARG A 181 -12.50 27.76 -11.01
N SER A 182 -11.18 27.89 -11.05
CA SER A 182 -10.50 29.13 -10.66
C SER A 182 -10.45 30.29 -11.67
N LYS A 183 -11.05 30.22 -12.87
CA LYS A 183 -11.17 31.39 -13.77
C LYS A 183 -12.49 31.46 -14.55
N ALA A 184 -13.59 31.58 -13.80
CA ALA A 184 -14.86 32.10 -14.30
C ALA A 184 -15.21 33.41 -13.55
N ARG A 185 -14.32 34.41 -13.64
CA ARG A 185 -14.59 35.83 -13.37
C ARG A 185 -13.67 36.67 -14.24
#